data_AF-A0AAV3AA28-F1
#
_entry.id   AF-A0AAV3AA28-F1
#
_cell.length_a   1.000
_cell.length_b   1.000
_cell.length_c   1.000
_cell.angle_alpha   90.00
_cell.angle_beta   90.00
_cell.angle_gamma   90.00
#
_symmetry.space_group_name_H-M   'P 1'
#
loop_
_entity.id
_entity.type
_entity.pdbx_description
1 polymer ?
#
loop_
_entity_poly.entity_id
_entity_poly.type
_entity_poly.pdbx_seq_one_letter_code
_entity_poly.pdbx_strand_id
1 'polypeptide(L)'
;MAASSSQQWNDRAEKLHRRLERLREADNDDPLLLKASVTLQSLKDACSKETQNCNGLPCLRLYSQAILDITCYEENRLVDEEFANGDSLQKVRELIQIITEPESLAEENNASKQRFLLDLDVKECLHWRRGALLYMYCHTVGERENWNLSDQRIFHQCLRDGVYYLLKMLKTRSPIQLNDEVSFQDLNTATLLAKGIFSDVHVLALMYCGEMCFWALSYCSDVPPGSDSETHSKILNFKEVGEKVLDTYVSVCEGPLSGQGWSTDNAKKILEFLKTR
;
A
#
# COMPACT_ATOMS: atom_id res chain seq x y z
N MET A 1 14.94 -26.00 18.99
CA MET A 1 16.03 -25.01 19.00
C MET A 1 15.60 -23.87 18.09
N ALA A 2 15.48 -22.63 18.61
CA ALA A 2 15.16 -21.48 17.77
C ALA A 2 16.36 -21.17 16.85
N ALA A 3 16.12 -20.96 15.56
CA ALA A 3 17.16 -20.53 14.62
C ALA A 3 17.74 -19.17 15.07
N SER A 4 19.06 -18.98 14.92
CA SER A 4 19.68 -17.67 15.19
C SER A 4 19.09 -16.61 14.25
N SER A 5 19.05 -15.35 14.69
CA SER A 5 18.57 -14.22 13.88
C SER A 5 19.24 -14.18 12.50
N SER A 6 20.54 -14.50 12.43
CA SER A 6 21.32 -14.55 11.19
C SER A 6 20.83 -15.63 10.22
N GLN A 7 20.50 -16.82 10.73
CA GLN A 7 19.98 -17.91 9.90
C GLN A 7 18.62 -17.52 9.29
N GLN A 8 17.77 -16.87 10.08
CA GLN A 8 16.46 -16.43 9.63
C GLN A 8 16.52 -15.37 8.52
N TRP A 9 17.49 -14.45 8.56
CA TRP A 9 17.68 -13.47 7.48
C TRP A 9 18.28 -14.10 6.22
N ASN A 10 19.21 -15.06 6.36
CA ASN A 10 19.77 -15.78 5.23
C ASN A 10 18.70 -16.58 4.47
N ASP A 11 17.82 -17.29 5.19
CA ASP A 11 16.74 -18.07 4.56
C ASP A 11 15.77 -17.17 3.77
N ARG A 12 15.44 -15.99 4.32
CA ARG A 12 14.59 -14.98 3.65
C ARG A 12 15.27 -14.36 2.43
N ALA A 13 16.54 -13.97 2.57
CA ALA A 13 17.33 -13.43 1.47
C ALA A 13 17.43 -14.43 0.31
N GLU A 14 17.62 -15.71 0.62
CA GLU A 14 17.71 -16.78 -0.37
C GLU A 14 16.38 -17.02 -1.08
N LYS A 15 15.25 -17.00 -0.36
CA LYS A 15 13.91 -17.09 -0.97
C LYS A 15 13.66 -15.95 -1.95
N LEU A 16 13.99 -14.71 -1.57
CA LEU A 16 13.86 -13.55 -2.46
C LEU A 16 14.83 -13.63 -3.65
N HIS A 17 16.05 -14.09 -3.43
CA HIS A 17 17.03 -14.25 -4.51
C HIS A 17 16.55 -15.23 -5.57
N ARG A 18 15.99 -16.39 -5.19
CA ARG A 18 15.39 -17.32 -6.15
C ARG A 18 14.17 -16.75 -6.89
N ARG A 19 13.43 -15.84 -6.26
CA ARG A 19 12.34 -15.13 -6.95
C ARG A 19 12.90 -14.14 -7.96
N LEU A 20 13.87 -13.34 -7.56
CA LEU A 20 14.54 -12.36 -8.41
C LEU A 20 15.17 -13.02 -9.64
N GLU A 21 15.90 -14.12 -9.49
CA GLU A 21 16.53 -14.79 -10.64
C GLU A 21 15.50 -15.28 -11.66
N ARG A 22 14.36 -15.84 -11.21
CA ARG A 22 13.26 -16.20 -12.11
C ARG A 22 12.67 -15.01 -12.87
N LEU A 23 12.64 -13.83 -12.27
CA LEU A 23 12.16 -12.61 -12.93
C LEU A 23 13.20 -12.08 -13.93
N ARG A 24 14.48 -12.14 -13.58
CA ARG A 24 15.58 -11.71 -14.45
C ARG A 24 15.81 -12.63 -15.65
N GLU A 25 15.42 -13.90 -15.57
CA GLU A 25 15.36 -14.78 -16.74
C GLU A 25 14.40 -14.24 -17.82
N ALA A 26 13.33 -13.54 -17.40
CA ALA A 26 12.38 -12.92 -18.32
C ALA A 26 12.82 -11.50 -18.73
N ASP A 27 13.44 -10.75 -17.82
CA ASP A 27 13.85 -9.35 -18.04
C ASP A 27 15.12 -9.01 -17.25
N ASN A 28 16.29 -9.27 -17.86
CA ASN A 28 17.56 -9.20 -17.14
C ASN A 28 18.05 -7.78 -16.86
N ASP A 29 17.61 -6.80 -17.66
CA ASP A 29 18.12 -5.43 -17.64
C ASP A 29 17.15 -4.43 -16.98
N ASP A 30 16.04 -4.91 -16.42
CA ASP A 30 15.09 -4.07 -15.69
C ASP A 30 15.77 -3.34 -14.51
N PRO A 31 15.65 -1.99 -14.41
CA PRO A 31 16.30 -1.21 -13.37
C PRO A 31 15.90 -1.58 -11.94
N LEU A 32 14.64 -2.01 -11.71
CA LEU A 32 14.17 -2.41 -10.38
C LEU A 32 14.77 -3.76 -9.99
N LEU A 33 14.83 -4.72 -10.92
CA LEU A 33 15.44 -6.03 -10.68
C LEU A 33 16.95 -5.92 -10.46
N LEU A 34 17.65 -5.05 -11.21
CA LEU A 34 19.07 -4.76 -10.98
C LEU A 34 19.30 -4.14 -9.60
N LYS A 35 18.49 -3.15 -9.21
CA LYS A 35 18.55 -2.52 -7.89
C LYS A 35 18.24 -3.51 -6.76
N ALA A 36 17.26 -4.38 -6.94
CA ALA A 36 16.93 -5.45 -6.01
C ALA A 36 18.11 -6.42 -5.84
N SER A 37 18.81 -6.76 -6.93
CA SER A 37 19.99 -7.62 -6.91
C SER A 37 21.10 -7.04 -6.03
N VAL A 38 21.44 -5.76 -6.22
CA VAL A 38 22.44 -5.05 -5.40
C VAL A 38 22.01 -4.98 -3.93
N THR A 39 20.72 -4.74 -3.67
CA THR A 39 20.16 -4.67 -2.31
C THR A 39 20.22 -6.03 -1.61
N LEU A 40 19.90 -7.13 -2.31
CA LEU A 40 20.00 -8.49 -1.77
C LEU A 40 21.44 -8.91 -1.51
N GLN A 41 22.39 -8.51 -2.36
CA GLN A 41 23.81 -8.75 -2.07
C GLN A 41 24.24 -8.02 -0.79
N SER A 42 23.82 -6.76 -0.63
CA SER A 42 24.07 -5.98 0.58
C SER A 42 23.44 -6.63 1.82
N LEU A 43 22.25 -7.24 1.68
CA LEU A 43 21.60 -8.00 2.76
C LEU A 43 22.41 -9.23 3.13
N LYS A 44 22.86 -10.04 2.16
CA LYS A 44 23.71 -11.22 2.42
C LYS A 44 25.01 -10.84 3.12
N ASP A 45 25.63 -9.73 2.71
CA ASP A 45 26.86 -9.22 3.33
C ASP A 45 26.60 -8.75 4.77
N ALA A 46 25.46 -8.10 5.03
CA ALA A 46 25.05 -7.67 6.37
C ALA A 46 24.80 -8.88 7.29
N CYS A 47 24.10 -9.91 6.80
CA CYS A 47 23.88 -11.17 7.53
C CYS A 47 25.19 -11.90 7.84
N SER A 48 26.15 -11.89 6.91
CA SER A 48 27.44 -12.59 7.09
C SER A 48 28.37 -11.89 8.09
N LYS A 49 28.20 -10.58 8.27
CA LYS A 49 28.95 -9.77 9.23
C LYS A 49 28.36 -9.78 10.63
N GLU A 50 27.23 -10.47 10.86
CA GLU A 50 26.62 -10.68 12.19
C GLU A 50 27.51 -11.61 13.06
N THR A 51 28.67 -11.08 13.45
CA THR A 51 29.43 -11.57 14.60
C THR A 51 28.83 -10.92 15.84
N GLN A 52 28.02 -11.69 16.58
CA GLN A 52 27.51 -11.42 17.94
C GLN A 52 27.25 -9.95 18.32
N ASN A 53 25.96 -9.54 18.33
CA ASN A 53 25.38 -8.27 18.85
C ASN A 53 25.02 -7.13 17.86
N CYS A 54 24.80 -7.37 16.56
CA CYS A 54 24.28 -6.31 15.68
C CYS A 54 22.74 -6.32 15.59
N ASN A 55 22.13 -5.14 15.66
CA ASN A 55 20.69 -4.92 15.55
C ASN A 55 20.16 -5.48 14.22
N GLY A 56 19.07 -6.28 14.19
CA GLY A 56 18.44 -6.76 12.96
C GLY A 56 17.78 -5.67 12.08
N LEU A 57 17.90 -4.39 12.47
CA LEU A 57 17.32 -3.24 11.78
C LEU A 57 17.89 -3.01 10.36
N PRO A 58 19.21 -3.06 10.11
CA PRO A 58 19.76 -2.93 8.76
C PRO A 58 19.30 -4.08 7.85
N CYS A 59 19.24 -5.31 8.38
CA CYS A 59 18.73 -6.47 7.65
C CYS A 59 17.25 -6.29 7.28
N LEU A 60 16.41 -5.87 8.24
CA LEU A 60 15.00 -5.57 7.99
C LEU A 60 14.82 -4.46 6.94
N ARG A 61 15.62 -3.40 7.00
CA ARG A 61 15.55 -2.29 6.03
C ARG A 61 15.94 -2.73 4.62
N LEU A 62 17.07 -3.43 4.48
CA LEU A 62 17.52 -3.97 3.18
C LEU A 62 16.52 -4.99 2.62
N TYR A 63 15.98 -5.85 3.49
CA TYR A 63 14.94 -6.80 3.13
C TYR A 63 13.66 -6.12 2.65
N SER A 64 13.19 -5.08 3.36
CA SER A 64 12.03 -4.28 2.96
C SER A 64 12.25 -3.62 1.59
N GLN A 65 13.43 -3.04 1.37
CA GLN A 65 13.78 -2.41 0.10
C GLN A 65 13.81 -3.41 -1.05
N ALA A 66 14.38 -4.60 -0.84
CA ALA A 66 14.40 -5.66 -1.85
C ALA A 66 12.99 -6.17 -2.18
N ILE A 67 12.11 -6.34 -1.18
CA ILE A 67 10.70 -6.66 -1.41
C ILE A 67 10.04 -5.58 -2.27
N LEU A 68 10.22 -4.32 -1.90
CA LEU A 68 9.63 -3.21 -2.63
C LEU A 68 10.10 -3.22 -4.10
N ASP A 69 11.40 -3.30 -4.36
CA ASP A 69 11.89 -3.26 -5.74
C ASP A 69 11.39 -4.47 -6.56
N ILE A 70 11.44 -5.70 -5.99
CA ILE A 70 10.98 -6.93 -6.67
C ILE A 70 9.47 -6.89 -6.96
N THR A 71 8.65 -6.62 -5.94
CA THR A 71 7.20 -6.66 -6.16
C THR A 71 6.73 -5.49 -7.01
N CYS A 72 7.54 -4.42 -7.17
CA CYS A 72 7.12 -3.25 -7.98
C CYS A 72 7.15 -3.62 -9.44
N TYR A 73 8.18 -4.35 -9.84
CA TYR A 73 8.25 -4.96 -11.16
C TYR A 73 7.05 -5.88 -11.42
N GLU A 74 6.72 -6.77 -10.48
CA GLU A 74 5.61 -7.72 -10.63
C GLU A 74 4.23 -7.03 -10.64
N GLU A 75 4.04 -6.01 -9.80
CA GLU A 75 2.85 -5.16 -9.77
C GLU A 75 2.64 -4.46 -11.12
N ASN A 76 3.68 -3.82 -11.65
CA ASN A 76 3.62 -3.14 -12.95
C ASN A 76 3.26 -4.12 -14.07
N ARG A 77 3.86 -5.31 -14.08
CA ARG A 77 3.50 -6.34 -15.06
C ARG A 77 2.03 -6.77 -15.00
N LEU A 78 1.47 -6.91 -13.81
CA LEU A 78 0.04 -7.24 -13.67
C LEU A 78 -0.85 -6.13 -14.24
N VAL A 79 -0.46 -4.88 -14.04
CA VAL A 79 -1.17 -3.70 -14.56
C VAL A 79 -1.02 -3.61 -16.09
N ASP A 80 0.19 -3.77 -16.61
CA ASP A 80 0.49 -3.73 -18.06
C ASP A 80 -0.24 -4.85 -18.82
N GLU A 81 -0.39 -6.02 -18.18
CA GLU A 81 -1.17 -7.16 -18.70
C GLU A 81 -2.68 -7.02 -18.43
N GLU A 82 -3.15 -5.87 -17.92
CA GLU A 82 -4.54 -5.57 -17.56
C GLU A 82 -5.22 -6.66 -16.71
N PHE A 83 -4.45 -7.36 -15.87
CA PHE A 83 -4.90 -8.51 -15.10
C PHE A 83 -5.63 -9.57 -15.95
N ALA A 84 -5.28 -9.72 -17.24
CA ALA A 84 -6.00 -10.56 -18.19
C ALA A 84 -5.90 -12.06 -17.87
N ASN A 85 -4.83 -12.47 -17.18
CA ASN A 85 -4.61 -13.85 -16.79
C ASN A 85 -5.62 -14.34 -15.74
N GLY A 86 -6.09 -15.59 -15.88
CA GLY A 86 -7.06 -16.20 -14.95
C GLY A 86 -6.52 -16.40 -13.53
N ASP A 87 -5.21 -16.32 -13.33
CA ASP A 87 -4.54 -16.40 -12.03
C ASP A 87 -4.22 -15.02 -11.41
N SER A 88 -4.66 -13.92 -12.04
CA SER A 88 -4.34 -12.54 -11.62
C SER A 88 -4.69 -12.26 -10.16
N LEU A 89 -5.88 -12.67 -9.71
CA LEU A 89 -6.29 -12.52 -8.31
C LEU A 89 -5.36 -13.26 -7.34
N GLN A 90 -4.91 -14.46 -7.72
CA GLN A 90 -4.01 -15.26 -6.89
C GLN A 90 -2.64 -14.58 -6.80
N LYS A 91 -2.13 -14.04 -7.91
CA LYS A 91 -0.90 -13.24 -7.93
C LYS A 91 -1.02 -11.98 -7.10
N VAL A 92 -2.13 -11.25 -7.20
CA VAL A 92 -2.41 -10.08 -6.34
C VAL A 92 -2.35 -10.47 -4.87
N ARG A 93 -3.05 -11.54 -4.46
CA ARG A 93 -3.01 -12.02 -3.07
C ARG A 93 -1.61 -12.43 -2.61
N GLU A 94 -0.85 -13.10 -3.46
CA GLU A 94 0.53 -13.47 -3.16
C GLU A 94 1.41 -12.22 -2.95
N LEU A 95 1.31 -11.23 -3.82
CA LEU A 95 2.06 -9.97 -3.69
C LEU A 95 1.66 -9.21 -2.42
N ILE A 96 0.37 -9.10 -2.10
CA ILE A 96 -0.09 -8.49 -0.84
C ILE A 96 0.53 -9.20 0.38
N GLN A 97 0.62 -10.53 0.37
CA GLN A 97 1.26 -11.29 1.44
C GLN A 97 2.76 -10.99 1.54
N ILE A 98 3.48 -10.96 0.42
CA ILE A 98 4.92 -10.63 0.38
C ILE A 98 5.17 -9.21 0.88
N ILE A 99 4.38 -8.23 0.43
CA ILE A 99 4.49 -6.82 0.86
C ILE A 99 4.13 -6.65 2.35
N THR A 100 3.31 -7.53 2.92
CA THR A 100 2.97 -7.50 4.36
C THR A 100 4.11 -8.03 5.23
N GLU A 101 4.96 -8.94 4.72
CA GLU A 101 5.98 -9.63 5.51
C GLU A 101 6.91 -8.68 6.30
N PRO A 102 7.47 -7.58 5.73
CA PRO A 102 8.31 -6.66 6.50
C PRO A 102 7.62 -6.03 7.71
N GLU A 103 6.34 -5.67 7.58
CA GLU A 103 5.54 -5.09 8.67
C GLU A 103 5.36 -6.12 9.79
N SER A 104 4.99 -7.35 9.44
CA SER A 104 4.87 -8.45 10.41
C SER A 104 6.17 -8.72 11.16
N LEU A 105 7.32 -8.72 10.46
CA LEU A 105 8.64 -8.91 11.07
C LEU A 105 9.00 -7.78 12.04
N ALA A 106 8.60 -6.55 11.73
CA ALA A 106 8.81 -5.42 12.64
C ALA A 106 7.96 -5.57 13.91
N GLU A 107 6.70 -6.01 13.78
CA GLU A 107 5.77 -6.21 14.89
C GLU A 107 6.17 -7.39 15.80
N GLU A 108 6.53 -8.54 15.24
CA GLU A 108 6.99 -9.73 15.97
C GLU A 108 8.21 -9.42 16.85
N ASN A 109 9.14 -8.60 16.34
CA ASN A 109 10.33 -8.22 17.09
C ASN A 109 10.07 -7.15 18.15
N ASN A 110 9.08 -6.28 17.97
CA ASN A 110 8.67 -5.35 19.03
C ASN A 110 8.22 -6.09 20.31
N ALA A 111 7.67 -7.30 20.18
CA ALA A 111 7.29 -8.13 21.33
C ALA A 111 8.50 -8.76 22.06
N SER A 112 9.64 -8.94 21.39
CA SER A 112 10.83 -9.65 21.92
C SER A 112 11.84 -8.75 22.65
N LYS A 113 11.43 -7.54 23.09
CA LYS A 113 12.27 -6.46 23.70
C LYS A 113 13.28 -5.81 22.75
N GLN A 114 13.46 -6.31 21.52
CA GLN A 114 14.26 -5.68 20.47
C GLN A 114 13.35 -4.88 19.53
N ARG A 115 13.09 -3.61 19.87
CA ARG A 115 12.23 -2.76 19.04
C ARG A 115 12.91 -2.43 17.71
N PHE A 116 12.55 -3.13 16.63
CA PHE A 116 12.85 -2.69 15.27
C PHE A 116 11.71 -1.80 14.78
N LEU A 117 11.98 -0.51 14.66
CA LEU A 117 11.04 0.42 14.06
C LEU A 117 11.35 0.52 12.57
N LEU A 118 10.44 0.07 11.71
CA LEU A 118 10.49 0.41 10.29
C LEU A 118 10.35 1.93 10.14
N ASP A 119 11.17 2.51 9.26
CA ASP A 119 11.09 3.91 8.87
C ASP A 119 9.66 4.24 8.40
N LEU A 120 9.15 5.42 8.77
CA LEU A 120 7.79 5.83 8.41
C LEU A 120 7.57 5.84 6.90
N ASP A 121 8.58 6.27 6.14
CA ASP A 121 8.55 6.26 4.67
C ASP A 121 8.35 4.84 4.11
N VAL A 122 9.00 3.83 4.71
CA VAL A 122 8.86 2.43 4.29
C VAL A 122 7.48 1.92 4.65
N LYS A 123 6.99 2.18 5.87
CA LYS A 123 5.63 1.77 6.29
C LYS A 123 4.55 2.35 5.38
N GLU A 124 4.63 3.65 5.12
CA GLU A 124 3.71 4.37 4.25
C GLU A 124 3.73 3.77 2.84
N CYS A 125 4.92 3.47 2.30
CA CYS A 125 5.07 2.82 1.00
C CYS A 125 4.47 1.41 0.96
N LEU A 126 4.66 0.59 2.01
CA LEU A 126 4.06 -0.75 2.10
C LEU A 126 2.53 -0.69 2.16
N HIS A 127 1.95 0.28 2.88
CA HIS A 127 0.49 0.48 2.90
C HIS A 127 -0.02 1.02 1.55
N TRP A 128 0.65 2.02 0.98
CA TRP A 128 0.32 2.58 -0.33
C TRP A 128 0.24 1.48 -1.37
N ARG A 129 1.27 0.65 -1.50
CA ARG A 129 1.36 -0.34 -2.57
C ARG A 129 0.33 -1.46 -2.46
N ARG A 130 0.01 -1.90 -1.23
CA ARG A 130 -1.09 -2.83 -1.02
C ARG A 130 -2.43 -2.22 -1.43
N GLY A 131 -2.67 -0.96 -1.05
CA GLY A 131 -3.89 -0.23 -1.42
C GLY A 131 -3.99 0.02 -2.93
N ALA A 132 -2.92 0.49 -3.55
CA ALA A 132 -2.85 0.80 -4.97
C ALA A 132 -2.97 -0.44 -5.85
N LEU A 133 -2.33 -1.57 -5.50
CA LEU A 133 -2.48 -2.82 -6.24
C LEU A 133 -3.93 -3.32 -6.22
N LEU A 134 -4.58 -3.26 -5.06
CA LEU A 134 -6.00 -3.62 -4.94
C LEU A 134 -6.91 -2.64 -5.68
N TYR A 135 -6.59 -1.34 -5.66
CA TYR A 135 -7.28 -0.35 -6.48
C TYR A 135 -7.16 -0.68 -7.96
N MET A 136 -5.95 -0.91 -8.48
CA MET A 136 -5.73 -1.21 -9.90
C MET A 136 -6.46 -2.49 -10.30
N TYR A 137 -6.37 -3.54 -9.48
CA TYR A 137 -7.13 -4.77 -9.71
C TYR A 137 -8.63 -4.50 -9.78
N CYS A 138 -9.19 -3.82 -8.78
CA CYS A 138 -10.62 -3.47 -8.73
C CYS A 138 -11.05 -2.54 -9.85
N HIS A 139 -10.20 -1.61 -10.29
CA HIS A 139 -10.48 -0.73 -11.41
C HIS A 139 -10.64 -1.54 -12.69
N THR A 140 -9.65 -2.39 -13.00
CA THR A 140 -9.64 -3.18 -14.24
C THR A 140 -10.69 -4.29 -14.28
N VAL A 141 -10.89 -5.04 -13.18
CA VAL A 141 -11.95 -6.06 -13.15
C VAL A 141 -13.34 -5.44 -12.96
N GLY A 142 -13.38 -4.26 -12.34
CA GLY A 142 -14.51 -3.33 -12.19
C GLY A 142 -15.28 -3.12 -13.48
N GLU A 143 -14.53 -2.94 -14.56
CA GLU A 143 -15.04 -2.61 -15.89
C GLU A 143 -15.48 -3.84 -16.70
N ARG A 144 -15.19 -5.06 -16.23
CA ARG A 144 -15.57 -6.29 -16.95
C ARG A 144 -17.04 -6.61 -16.72
N GLU A 145 -17.80 -6.74 -17.81
CA GLU A 145 -19.20 -7.17 -17.76
C GLU A 145 -19.30 -8.68 -17.37
N ASN A 146 -20.35 -9.06 -16.61
CA ASN A 146 -20.73 -10.43 -16.21
C ASN A 146 -20.18 -11.00 -14.88
N TRP A 147 -20.39 -10.31 -13.75
CA TRP A 147 -20.03 -10.85 -12.43
C TRP A 147 -21.07 -11.83 -11.90
N ASN A 148 -20.60 -12.94 -11.32
CA ASN A 148 -21.44 -13.76 -10.45
C ASN A 148 -21.34 -13.30 -8.97
N LEU A 149 -22.15 -13.88 -8.08
CA LEU A 149 -22.17 -13.54 -6.65
C LEU A 149 -20.83 -13.79 -5.91
N SER A 150 -20.08 -14.80 -6.33
CA SER A 150 -18.73 -15.06 -5.78
C SER A 150 -17.77 -13.97 -6.20
N ASP A 151 -17.83 -13.53 -7.46
CA ASP A 151 -17.03 -12.43 -7.98
C ASP A 151 -17.34 -11.13 -7.21
N GLN A 152 -18.63 -10.84 -6.95
CA GLN A 152 -19.05 -9.70 -6.15
C GLN A 152 -18.51 -9.73 -4.71
N ARG A 153 -18.49 -10.90 -4.05
CA ARG A 153 -17.92 -11.03 -2.70
C ARG A 153 -16.41 -10.82 -2.68
N ILE A 154 -15.70 -11.41 -3.64
CA ILE A 154 -14.26 -11.24 -3.80
C ILE A 154 -13.94 -9.77 -4.07
N PHE A 155 -14.68 -9.15 -4.99
CA PHE A 155 -14.54 -7.74 -5.35
C PHE A 155 -14.75 -6.85 -4.12
N HIS A 156 -15.85 -7.04 -3.38
CA HIS A 156 -16.13 -6.31 -2.15
C HIS A 156 -15.01 -6.46 -1.10
N GLN A 157 -14.44 -7.67 -0.96
CA GLN A 157 -13.32 -7.88 -0.05
C GLN A 157 -12.06 -7.13 -0.50
N CYS A 158 -11.72 -7.16 -1.79
CA CYS A 158 -10.61 -6.39 -2.35
C CYS A 158 -10.81 -4.88 -2.12
N LEU A 159 -12.04 -4.37 -2.30
CA LEU A 159 -12.37 -2.97 -2.03
C LEU A 159 -12.15 -2.61 -0.55
N ARG A 160 -12.64 -3.46 0.36
CA ARG A 160 -12.49 -3.26 1.80
C ARG A 160 -11.02 -3.24 2.22
N ASP A 161 -10.23 -4.20 1.75
CA ASP A 161 -8.81 -4.32 2.08
C ASP A 161 -8.02 -3.15 1.48
N GLY A 162 -8.33 -2.75 0.24
CA GLY A 162 -7.67 -1.61 -0.40
C GLY A 162 -7.94 -0.30 0.34
N VAL A 163 -9.21 -0.02 0.67
CA VAL A 163 -9.57 1.15 1.49
C VAL A 163 -8.86 1.11 2.85
N TYR A 164 -8.80 -0.06 3.49
CA TYR A 164 -8.09 -0.21 4.76
C TYR A 164 -6.61 0.14 4.65
N TYR A 165 -5.92 -0.36 3.63
CA TYR A 165 -4.49 -0.06 3.42
C TYR A 165 -4.25 1.40 3.04
N LEU A 166 -5.08 2.00 2.19
CA LEU A 166 -4.98 3.43 1.85
C LEU A 166 -5.23 4.31 3.09
N LEU A 167 -6.20 3.97 3.93
CA LEU A 167 -6.42 4.69 5.19
C LEU A 167 -5.27 4.51 6.19
N LYS A 168 -4.62 3.34 6.21
CA LYS A 168 -3.41 3.14 7.02
C LYS A 168 -2.26 4.01 6.50
N MET A 169 -2.04 4.04 5.19
CA MET A 169 -1.05 4.89 4.53
C MET A 169 -1.24 6.36 4.94
N LEU A 170 -2.44 6.90 4.74
CA LEU A 170 -2.80 8.29 5.07
C LEU A 170 -2.66 8.64 6.56
N LYS A 171 -2.64 7.64 7.45
CA LYS A 171 -2.52 7.81 8.92
C LYS A 171 -1.13 7.47 9.45
N THR A 172 -0.18 7.13 8.58
CA THR A 172 1.18 6.73 8.99
C THR A 172 1.92 7.90 9.65
N ARG A 173 1.72 9.11 9.12
CA ARG A 173 2.26 10.36 9.67
C ARG A 173 1.19 11.15 10.39
N SER A 174 1.61 11.91 11.40
CA SER A 174 0.75 12.88 12.07
C SER A 174 0.77 14.21 11.31
N PRO A 175 -0.39 14.86 11.06
CA PRO A 175 -0.42 16.21 10.50
C PRO A 175 0.36 17.21 11.35
N ILE A 176 0.94 18.21 10.70
CA ILE A 176 1.70 19.26 11.40
C ILE A 176 0.74 20.26 12.04
N GLN A 177 0.98 20.61 13.31
CA GLN A 177 0.27 21.71 13.95
C GLN A 177 0.87 23.04 13.50
N LEU A 178 0.05 23.88 12.87
CA LEU A 178 0.43 25.24 12.53
C LEU A 178 0.31 26.09 13.80
N ASN A 179 1.44 26.45 14.39
CA ASN A 179 1.51 27.37 15.53
C ASN A 179 2.02 28.73 15.07
N ASP A 180 1.59 29.80 15.73
CA ASP A 180 1.98 31.20 15.42
C ASP A 180 3.50 31.45 15.57
N GLU A 181 4.24 30.54 16.21
CA GLU A 181 5.69 30.63 16.44
C GLU A 181 6.54 30.14 15.26
N VAL A 182 5.94 29.47 14.26
CA VAL A 182 6.65 28.91 13.10
C VAL A 182 6.24 29.65 11.83
N SER A 183 7.14 30.47 11.30
CA SER A 183 6.93 31.15 10.02
C SER A 183 7.14 30.17 8.85
N PHE A 184 6.08 29.79 8.17
CA PHE A 184 6.17 29.06 6.91
C PHE A 184 6.41 30.03 5.75
N GLN A 185 7.38 29.73 4.90
CA GLN A 185 7.67 30.54 3.70
C GLN A 185 6.61 30.37 2.61
N ASP A 186 5.98 29.18 2.55
CA ASP A 186 4.87 28.87 1.65
C ASP A 186 3.66 28.38 2.44
N LEU A 187 2.59 29.19 2.41
CA LEU A 187 1.32 28.89 3.09
C LEU A 187 0.60 27.68 2.48
N ASN A 188 0.78 27.41 1.17
CA ASN A 188 0.16 26.27 0.52
C ASN A 188 0.76 24.96 1.01
N THR A 189 2.09 24.87 1.03
CA THR A 189 2.81 23.73 1.64
C THR A 189 2.42 23.54 3.11
N ALA A 190 2.37 24.61 3.91
CA ALA A 190 1.96 24.54 5.31
C ALA A 190 0.53 23.98 5.47
N THR A 191 -0.40 24.43 4.62
CA THR A 191 -1.79 23.97 4.61
C THR A 191 -1.89 22.48 4.26
N LEU A 192 -1.10 22.01 3.30
CA LEU A 192 -1.03 20.59 2.92
C LEU A 192 -0.53 19.73 4.08
N LEU A 193 0.58 20.11 4.71
CA LEU A 193 1.17 19.38 5.84
C LEU A 193 0.23 19.35 7.06
N ALA A 194 -0.52 20.43 7.30
CA ALA A 194 -1.54 20.49 8.35
C ALA A 194 -2.76 19.61 8.07
N LYS A 195 -3.04 19.32 6.80
CA LYS A 195 -4.05 18.33 6.37
C LYS A 195 -3.49 16.90 6.29
N GLY A 196 -2.21 16.70 6.59
CA GLY A 196 -1.54 15.40 6.51
C GLY A 196 -1.19 14.97 5.07
N ILE A 197 -1.06 15.93 4.14
CA ILE A 197 -0.69 15.67 2.74
C ILE A 197 0.78 16.00 2.56
N PHE A 198 1.61 14.96 2.37
CA PHE A 198 3.07 15.09 2.30
C PHE A 198 3.63 14.87 0.88
N SER A 199 2.82 14.38 -0.05
CA SER A 199 3.22 14.09 -1.43
C SER A 199 1.99 13.91 -2.33
N ASP A 200 2.20 13.93 -3.64
CA ASP A 200 1.16 13.62 -4.64
C ASP A 200 0.55 12.23 -4.42
N VAL A 201 1.30 11.29 -3.86
CA VAL A 201 0.80 9.95 -3.51
C VAL A 201 -0.30 10.01 -2.46
N HIS A 202 -0.25 10.96 -1.51
CA HIS A 202 -1.34 11.16 -0.55
C HIS A 202 -2.60 11.67 -1.25
N VAL A 203 -2.44 12.56 -2.24
CA VAL A 203 -3.57 13.10 -3.03
C VAL A 203 -4.20 11.98 -3.86
N LEU A 204 -3.39 11.13 -4.51
CA LEU A 204 -3.86 9.92 -5.20
C LEU A 204 -4.58 8.96 -4.26
N ALA A 205 -4.03 8.71 -3.06
CA ALA A 205 -4.63 7.82 -2.07
C ALA A 205 -6.02 8.29 -1.63
N LEU A 206 -6.24 9.60 -1.50
CA LEU A 206 -7.58 10.14 -1.21
C LEU A 206 -8.57 9.82 -2.34
N MET A 207 -8.17 10.02 -3.60
CA MET A 207 -9.03 9.73 -4.76
C MET A 207 -9.32 8.23 -4.90
N TYR A 208 -8.29 7.39 -4.86
CA TYR A 208 -8.42 5.93 -4.93
C TYR A 208 -9.32 5.39 -3.82
N CYS A 209 -9.14 5.90 -2.59
CA CYS A 209 -9.98 5.51 -1.46
C CYS A 209 -11.45 5.90 -1.70
N GLY A 210 -11.71 7.08 -2.25
CA GLY A 210 -13.06 7.55 -2.58
C GLY A 210 -13.75 6.71 -3.67
N GLU A 211 -13.03 6.39 -4.75
CA GLU A 211 -13.54 5.53 -5.83
C GLU A 211 -13.85 4.12 -5.37
N MET A 212 -12.98 3.52 -4.55
CA MET A 212 -13.25 2.19 -3.99
C MET A 212 -14.49 2.20 -3.07
N CYS A 213 -14.69 3.27 -2.30
CA CYS A 213 -15.91 3.44 -1.49
C CYS A 213 -17.16 3.57 -2.37
N PHE A 214 -17.05 4.30 -3.48
CA PHE A 214 -18.11 4.41 -4.48
C PHE A 214 -18.44 3.05 -5.09
N TRP A 215 -17.45 2.30 -5.57
CA TRP A 215 -17.65 0.98 -6.16
C TRP A 215 -18.28 -0.01 -5.18
N ALA A 216 -17.90 0.04 -3.90
CA ALA A 216 -18.49 -0.82 -2.87
C ALA A 216 -19.99 -0.56 -2.73
N LEU A 217 -20.40 0.71 -2.71
CA LEU A 217 -21.81 1.10 -2.57
C LEU A 217 -22.59 0.91 -3.87
N SER A 218 -21.96 1.10 -5.03
CA SER A 218 -22.60 0.97 -6.34
C SER A 218 -22.83 -0.48 -6.74
N TYR A 219 -21.85 -1.37 -6.50
CA TYR A 219 -21.86 -2.73 -7.06
C TYR A 219 -22.08 -3.84 -6.01
N CYS A 220 -21.92 -3.54 -4.72
CA CYS A 220 -21.98 -4.55 -3.66
C CYS A 220 -23.06 -4.27 -2.60
N SER A 221 -24.07 -3.45 -2.93
CA SER A 221 -25.19 -3.11 -2.04
C SER A 221 -25.90 -4.34 -1.44
N ASP A 222 -25.97 -5.42 -2.22
CA ASP A 222 -26.73 -6.63 -1.86
C ASP A 222 -25.84 -7.74 -1.28
N VAL A 223 -24.54 -7.51 -1.13
CA VAL A 223 -23.64 -8.49 -0.52
C VAL A 223 -23.92 -8.49 1.00
N PRO A 224 -24.45 -9.57 1.57
CA PRO A 224 -24.68 -9.64 3.01
C PRO A 224 -23.34 -9.46 3.72
N PRO A 225 -23.29 -8.82 4.90
CA PRO A 225 -22.07 -8.80 5.70
C PRO A 225 -21.62 -10.24 5.90
N GLY A 226 -20.51 -10.60 5.25
CA GLY A 226 -20.03 -11.97 5.23
C GLY A 226 -19.69 -12.41 6.64
N SER A 227 -20.22 -13.57 7.06
CA SER A 227 -19.63 -14.33 8.14
C SER A 227 -18.26 -14.84 7.69
N ASP A 228 -17.27 -14.64 8.55
CA ASP A 228 -15.93 -15.28 8.55
C ASP A 228 -14.84 -14.66 7.66
N SER A 229 -14.08 -13.74 8.26
CA SER A 229 -12.72 -14.05 8.73
C SER A 229 -12.24 -12.90 9.62
N GLU A 230 -11.83 -13.23 10.85
CA GLU A 230 -11.24 -12.33 11.82
C GLU A 230 -9.94 -11.74 11.30
N THR A 231 -9.99 -10.59 10.62
CA THR A 231 -8.83 -9.70 10.57
C THR A 231 -9.31 -8.27 10.33
N HIS A 232 -9.28 -7.47 11.41
CA HIS A 232 -9.57 -6.04 11.47
C HIS A 232 -11.05 -5.66 11.72
N SER A 233 -11.42 -5.73 13.01
CA SER A 233 -12.74 -5.46 13.60
C SER A 233 -13.07 -3.96 13.75
N LYS A 234 -13.25 -3.27 12.61
CA LYS A 234 -14.23 -2.17 12.53
C LYS A 234 -15.04 -2.39 11.26
N ILE A 235 -16.36 -2.37 11.38
CA ILE A 235 -17.24 -2.30 10.21
C ILE A 235 -16.84 -1.02 9.48
N LEU A 236 -16.28 -1.19 8.28
CA LEU A 236 -15.88 -0.06 7.45
C LEU A 236 -17.14 0.60 6.90
N ASN A 237 -17.37 1.85 7.27
CA ASN A 237 -18.47 2.63 6.72
C ASN A 237 -17.99 3.30 5.42
N PHE A 238 -18.21 2.66 4.28
CA PHE A 238 -17.76 3.17 2.97
C PHE A 238 -18.30 4.57 2.67
N LYS A 239 -19.55 4.87 3.06
CA LYS A 239 -20.13 6.21 2.84
C LYS A 239 -19.34 7.27 3.60
N GLU A 240 -19.24 7.13 4.92
CA GLU A 240 -18.57 8.11 5.78
C GLU A 240 -17.08 8.26 5.42
N VAL A 241 -16.40 7.14 5.14
CA VAL A 241 -15.01 7.16 4.71
C VAL A 241 -14.86 7.88 3.37
N GLY A 242 -15.66 7.50 2.37
CA GLY A 242 -15.64 8.08 1.03
C GLY A 242 -15.91 9.58 1.04
N GLU A 243 -16.93 10.03 1.78
CA GLU A 243 -17.25 11.45 1.96
C GLU A 243 -16.05 12.21 2.54
N LYS A 244 -15.49 11.69 3.64
CA LYS A 244 -14.38 12.35 4.33
C LYS A 244 -13.12 12.48 3.45
N VAL A 245 -12.72 11.41 2.77
CA VAL A 245 -11.50 11.45 1.95
C VAL A 245 -11.68 12.31 0.71
N LEU A 246 -12.85 12.29 0.08
CA LEU A 246 -13.11 13.09 -1.12
C LEU A 246 -13.35 14.57 -0.81
N ASP A 247 -14.02 14.91 0.29
CA ASP A 247 -14.13 16.32 0.73
C ASP A 247 -12.72 16.87 1.02
N THR A 248 -11.82 16.05 1.59
CA THR A 248 -10.40 16.41 1.77
C THR A 248 -9.69 16.59 0.43
N TYR A 249 -9.85 15.66 -0.51
CA TYR A 249 -9.27 15.73 -1.86
C TYR A 249 -9.69 17.01 -2.57
N VAL A 250 -10.99 17.29 -2.65
CA VAL A 250 -11.51 18.51 -3.29
C VAL A 250 -10.96 19.76 -2.61
N SER A 251 -10.95 19.78 -1.26
CA SER A 251 -10.41 20.91 -0.50
C SER A 251 -8.93 21.19 -0.80
N VAL A 252 -8.09 20.17 -1.01
CA VAL A 252 -6.66 20.38 -1.31
C VAL A 252 -6.41 20.73 -2.77
N CYS A 253 -7.13 20.07 -3.69
CA CYS A 253 -6.99 20.28 -5.13
C CYS A 253 -7.47 21.67 -5.58
N GLU A 254 -8.56 22.18 -5.01
CA GLU A 254 -9.09 23.51 -5.35
C GLU A 254 -8.49 24.64 -4.51
N GLY A 255 -7.82 24.29 -3.42
CA GLY A 255 -7.11 25.23 -2.54
C GLY A 255 -5.61 25.25 -2.84
N PRO A 256 -4.76 24.70 -1.95
CA PRO A 256 -3.31 24.82 -2.05
C PRO A 256 -2.68 24.22 -3.32
N LEU A 257 -3.35 23.29 -4.00
CA LEU A 257 -2.89 22.68 -5.26
C LEU A 257 -3.59 23.23 -6.51
N SER A 258 -4.33 24.34 -6.39
CA SER A 258 -5.04 24.92 -7.53
C SER A 258 -4.09 25.23 -8.67
N GLY A 259 -4.44 24.77 -9.88
CA GLY A 259 -3.62 24.93 -11.09
C GLY A 259 -2.49 23.89 -11.26
N GLN A 260 -2.32 22.94 -10.33
CA GLN A 260 -1.29 21.90 -10.39
C GLN A 260 -1.72 20.62 -11.16
N GLY A 261 -2.73 20.71 -12.02
CA GLY A 261 -3.16 19.60 -12.88
C GLY A 261 -4.12 18.57 -12.26
N TRP A 262 -4.55 18.76 -11.00
CA TRP A 262 -5.54 17.90 -10.35
C TRP A 262 -6.98 18.26 -10.75
N SER A 263 -7.75 17.28 -11.24
CA SER A 263 -9.19 17.46 -11.50
C SER A 263 -10.03 17.03 -10.30
N THR A 264 -11.09 17.78 -10.00
CA THR A 264 -12.07 17.47 -8.96
C THR A 264 -13.41 17.01 -9.51
N ASP A 265 -13.58 16.93 -10.84
CA ASP A 265 -14.88 16.67 -11.47
C ASP A 265 -15.44 15.29 -11.08
N ASN A 266 -14.61 14.24 -11.12
CA ASN A 266 -15.05 12.91 -10.73
C ASN A 266 -15.28 12.80 -9.22
N ALA A 267 -14.38 13.38 -8.42
CA ALA A 267 -14.50 13.40 -6.96
C ALA A 267 -15.82 14.04 -6.50
N LYS A 268 -16.22 15.16 -7.13
CA LYS A 268 -17.49 15.84 -6.84
C LYS A 268 -18.71 15.00 -7.22
N LYS A 269 -18.70 14.34 -8.39
CA LYS A 269 -19.77 13.42 -8.80
C LYS A 269 -19.95 12.27 -7.81
N ILE A 270 -18.83 11.68 -7.38
CA ILE A 270 -18.85 10.61 -6.37
C ILE A 270 -19.37 11.16 -5.04
N LEU A 271 -18.92 12.32 -4.59
CA LEU A 271 -19.40 12.95 -3.35
C LEU A 271 -20.91 13.20 -3.37
N GLU A 272 -21.45 13.68 -4.49
CA GLU A 272 -22.89 13.84 -4.66
C GLU A 272 -23.63 12.51 -4.51
N PHE A 273 -23.14 11.45 -5.17
CA PHE A 273 -23.69 10.11 -5.01
C PHE A 273 -23.67 9.65 -3.55
N LEU A 274 -22.53 9.76 -2.86
CA LEU A 274 -22.38 9.34 -1.47
C LEU A 274 -23.33 10.09 -0.52
N LYS A 275 -23.50 11.41 -0.73
CA LYS A 275 -24.39 12.25 0.08
C LYS A 275 -25.86 11.90 -0.07
N THR A 276 -26.26 11.36 -1.23
CA THR A 276 -27.66 10.97 -1.52
C THR A 276 -28.05 9.56 -1.06
N ARG A 277 -27.08 8.69 -0.80
CA ARG A 277 -27.26 7.28 -0.35
C ARG A 277 -27.39 7.17 1.16
#